data_AF-A0A6J4WY25-F1
#
_entry.id   AF-A0A6J4WY25-F1
#
_cell.length_a   1.000
_cell.length_b   1.000
_cell.length_c   1.000
_cell.angle_alpha   90.00
_cell.angle_beta   90.00
_cell.angle_gamma   90.00
#
_symmetry.space_group_name_H-M   'P 1'
#
loop_
_entity.id
_entity.type
_entity.pdbx_description
1 polymer ?
#
loop_
_entity_poly.entity_id
_entity_poly.type
_entity_poly.pdbx_seq_one_letter_code
_entity_poly.pdbx_strand_id
1 'polypeptide(L)'
;MKTYIIKRLIQAVGVCLVPSMISFFLLFLSPDPALLPPETGVGGAIQVALAGLSYFIYPNDISASGRYYPRDIVDPEFALNSDRTISVADGPGPGVAVNSKVLDEHTLAREVIRR
;
A
#
# COMPACT_ATOMS: atom_id res chain seq x y z
N MET A 1 13.47 -33.41 -2.45
CA MET A 1 13.60 -31.97 -2.73
C MET A 1 12.48 -31.41 -3.60
N LYS A 2 12.21 -31.94 -4.80
CA LYS A 2 11.15 -31.43 -5.71
C LYS A 2 9.73 -31.40 -5.09
N THR A 3 9.36 -32.43 -4.34
CA THR A 3 8.07 -32.54 -3.64
C THR A 3 7.89 -31.54 -2.50
N TYR A 4 8.98 -31.09 -1.87
CA TYR A 4 8.94 -30.10 -0.79
C TYR A 4 8.67 -28.69 -1.36
N ILE A 5 9.31 -28.36 -2.48
CA ILE A 5 9.13 -27.09 -3.18
C ILE A 5 7.71 -26.94 -3.70
N ILE A 6 7.14 -28.01 -4.29
CA ILE A 6 5.75 -28.00 -4.80
C ILE A 6 4.74 -27.81 -3.66
N LYS A 7 4.93 -28.48 -2.51
CA LYS A 7 4.05 -28.30 -1.34
C LYS A 7 4.10 -26.87 -0.78
N ARG A 8 5.30 -26.28 -0.71
CA ARG A 8 5.47 -24.88 -0.27
C ARG A 8 4.86 -23.88 -1.25
N LEU A 9 4.96 -24.13 -2.56
CA LEU A 9 4.35 -23.32 -3.60
C LEU A 9 2.81 -23.37 -3.52
N ILE A 10 2.22 -24.56 -3.34
CA ILE A 10 0.77 -24.72 -3.19
C ILE A 10 0.28 -24.03 -1.91
N GLN A 11 1.02 -24.14 -0.80
CA GLN A 11 0.68 -23.43 0.44
C GLN A 11 0.79 -21.91 0.29
N ALA A 12 1.84 -21.40 -0.36
CA ALA A 12 2.00 -19.97 -0.60
C ALA A 12 0.90 -19.41 -1.50
N VAL A 13 0.58 -20.10 -2.61
CA VAL A 13 -0.50 -19.72 -3.52
C VAL A 13 -1.86 -19.77 -2.82
N GLY A 14 -2.13 -20.80 -2.01
CA GLY A 14 -3.37 -20.91 -1.24
C GLY A 14 -3.52 -19.82 -0.17
N VAL A 15 -2.44 -19.51 0.56
CA VAL A 15 -2.43 -18.47 1.59
C VAL A 15 -2.48 -17.06 0.98
N CYS A 16 -2.00 -16.84 -0.25
CA CYS A 16 -2.16 -15.56 -0.95
C CYS A 16 -3.53 -15.42 -1.64
N LEU A 17 -4.12 -16.50 -2.14
CA LEU A 17 -5.43 -16.49 -2.80
C LEU A 17 -6.57 -16.18 -1.82
N VAL A 18 -6.53 -16.69 -0.59
CA VAL A 18 -7.63 -16.48 0.36
C VAL A 18 -7.78 -15.01 0.79
N PRO A 19 -6.71 -14.30 1.22
CA PRO A 19 -6.77 -12.87 1.53
C PRO A 19 -7.05 -12.01 0.29
N SER A 20 -6.44 -12.32 -0.86
CA SER A 20 -6.68 -11.55 -2.10
C SER A 20 -8.10 -11.71 -2.64
N MET A 21 -8.70 -12.90 -2.52
CA MET A 21 -10.10 -13.12 -2.86
C MET A 21 -11.05 -12.43 -1.88
N ILE A 22 -10.70 -12.33 -0.59
CA ILE A 22 -11.49 -11.57 0.39
C ILE A 22 -11.41 -10.06 0.10
N SER A 23 -10.22 -9.50 -0.15
CA SER A 23 -10.08 -8.10 -0.58
C SER A 23 -10.81 -7.82 -1.88
N PHE A 24 -10.67 -8.68 -2.89
CA PHE A 24 -11.36 -8.54 -4.18
C PHE A 24 -12.89 -8.61 -4.01
N PHE A 25 -13.39 -9.50 -3.15
CA PHE A 25 -14.82 -9.65 -2.88
C PHE A 25 -15.39 -8.46 -2.09
N LEU A 26 -14.62 -7.90 -1.15
CA LEU A 26 -14.99 -6.67 -0.43
C LEU A 26 -15.02 -5.45 -1.37
N LEU A 27 -14.13 -5.40 -2.37
CA LEU A 27 -14.09 -4.37 -3.40
C LEU A 27 -15.31 -4.41 -4.33
N PHE A 28 -15.95 -5.57 -4.51
CA PHE A 28 -17.17 -5.74 -5.31
C PHE A 28 -18.46 -5.54 -4.50
N LEU A 29 -18.43 -5.76 -3.19
CA LEU A 29 -19.60 -5.59 -2.31
C LEU A 29 -19.78 -4.16 -1.78
N SER A 30 -18.75 -3.32 -1.85
CA SER A 30 -18.80 -1.92 -1.40
C SER A 30 -18.57 -0.99 -2.59
N PRO A 31 -19.63 -0.51 -3.27
CA PRO A 31 -19.51 0.43 -4.39
C PRO A 31 -19.02 1.83 -3.98
N ASP A 32 -18.85 2.07 -2.69
CA ASP A 32 -18.31 3.32 -2.16
C ASP A 32 -16.79 3.21 -1.94
N PRO A 33 -15.95 3.89 -2.74
CA PRO A 33 -14.50 3.92 -2.55
C PRO A 33 -14.08 4.53 -1.19
N ALA A 34 -15.01 5.15 -0.44
CA ALA A 34 -14.77 5.68 0.90
C ALA A 34 -14.94 4.65 2.03
N LEU A 35 -15.49 3.45 1.77
CA LEU A 35 -15.83 2.50 2.85
C LEU A 35 -14.67 1.62 3.33
N LEU A 36 -13.56 1.58 2.58
CA LEU A 36 -12.30 0.98 3.00
C LEU A 36 -11.15 1.79 2.39
N PRO A 37 -10.94 3.05 2.83
CA PRO A 37 -9.88 3.87 2.29
C PRO A 37 -8.55 3.18 2.66
N PRO A 38 -7.74 2.78 1.66
CA PRO A 38 -6.43 2.22 1.94
C PRO A 38 -5.55 3.27 2.61
N GLU A 39 -4.41 2.84 3.13
CA GLU A 39 -3.50 3.72 3.84
C GLU A 39 -3.16 4.98 3.03
N THR A 40 -3.02 6.11 3.71
CA THR A 40 -2.46 7.33 3.11
C THR A 40 -1.04 7.07 2.62
N GLY A 41 -0.49 7.96 1.80
CA GLY A 41 0.86 7.81 1.26
C GLY A 41 1.95 7.60 2.32
N VAL A 42 1.75 8.04 3.56
CA VAL A 42 2.67 7.77 4.68
C VAL A 42 2.72 6.27 5.00
N GLY A 43 1.57 5.62 5.13
CA GLY A 43 1.48 4.18 5.35
C GLY A 43 1.87 3.40 4.08
N GLY A 44 1.48 3.90 2.91
CA GLY A 44 1.85 3.34 1.61
C GLY A 44 3.37 3.26 1.42
N ALA A 45 4.11 4.29 1.82
CA ALA A 45 5.57 4.30 1.73
C ALA A 45 6.25 3.19 2.54
N ILE A 46 5.73 2.92 3.75
CA ILE A 46 6.23 1.83 4.60
C ILE A 46 5.92 0.47 3.96
N GLN A 47 4.72 0.31 3.40
CA GLN A 47 4.32 -0.91 2.71
C GLN A 47 5.18 -1.17 1.46
N VAL A 48 5.42 -0.14 0.66
CA VAL A 48 6.29 -0.22 -0.53
C VAL A 48 7.72 -0.60 -0.13
N ALA A 49 8.27 0.03 0.91
CA ALA A 49 9.61 -0.29 1.41
C ALA A 49 9.69 -1.75 1.89
N LEU A 50 8.67 -2.23 2.60
CA LEU A 50 8.57 -3.61 3.06
C LEU A 50 8.48 -4.60 1.88
N ALA A 51 7.65 -4.28 0.89
CA ALA A 51 7.49 -5.07 -0.33
C ALA A 51 8.79 -5.15 -1.16
N GLY A 52 9.71 -4.18 -1.00
CA GLY A 52 11.03 -4.21 -1.63
C GLY A 52 12.02 -5.22 -1.02
N LEU A 53 11.70 -5.85 0.11
CA LEU A 53 12.58 -6.84 0.74
C LEU A 53 12.59 -8.18 -0.01
N SER A 54 13.73 -8.88 0.03
CA SER A 54 13.98 -10.12 -0.71
C SER A 54 13.03 -11.29 -0.43
N TYR A 55 12.27 -11.23 0.67
CA TYR A 55 11.30 -12.26 1.06
C TYR A 55 9.89 -12.01 0.48
N PHE A 56 9.62 -10.83 -0.08
CA PHE A 56 8.35 -10.46 -0.68
C PHE A 56 8.39 -10.69 -2.20
N ILE A 57 8.29 -11.96 -2.61
CA ILE A 57 8.46 -12.38 -4.02
C ILE A 57 7.15 -12.45 -4.82
N TYR A 58 6.01 -12.16 -4.20
CA TYR A 58 4.70 -12.15 -4.84
C TYR A 58 4.15 -10.72 -4.89
N PRO A 59 3.26 -10.40 -5.86
CA PRO A 59 2.60 -9.10 -5.91
C PRO A 59 1.88 -8.78 -4.60
N ASN A 60 2.09 -7.56 -4.09
CA ASN A 60 1.43 -7.06 -2.90
C ASN A 60 0.21 -6.22 -3.31
N ASP A 61 -0.78 -6.11 -2.42
CA ASP A 61 -1.98 -5.29 -2.63
C ASP A 61 -1.69 -3.81 -2.37
N ILE A 62 -0.75 -3.26 -3.15
CA ILE A 62 -0.33 -1.85 -3.09
C ILE A 62 -0.67 -1.22 -4.44
N SER A 63 -1.42 -0.13 -4.42
CA SER A 63 -1.81 0.60 -5.64
C SER A 63 -1.30 2.05 -5.60
N ALA A 64 -1.29 2.70 -6.75
CA ALA A 64 -1.00 4.14 -6.83
C ALA A 64 -2.03 4.97 -6.03
N SER A 65 -1.56 6.06 -5.42
CA SER A 65 -2.38 6.96 -4.59
C SER A 65 -3.60 7.50 -5.36
N GLY A 66 -3.41 7.84 -6.64
CA GLY A 66 -4.46 8.35 -7.53
C GLY A 66 -5.64 7.40 -7.81
N ARG A 67 -5.54 6.13 -7.38
CA ARG A 67 -6.66 5.18 -7.45
C ARG A 67 -7.74 5.50 -6.42
N TYR A 68 -7.38 6.08 -5.28
CA TYR A 68 -8.28 6.28 -4.13
C TYR A 68 -8.46 7.75 -3.79
N TYR A 69 -7.40 8.53 -3.91
CA TYR A 69 -7.39 9.93 -3.54
C TYR A 69 -7.17 10.80 -4.78
N PRO A 70 -7.96 11.87 -4.99
CA PRO A 70 -7.65 12.87 -6.00
C PRO A 70 -6.29 13.56 -5.75
N ARG A 71 -5.87 13.60 -4.48
CA ARG A 71 -4.59 14.12 -4.02
C ARG A 71 -4.21 13.45 -2.70
N ASP A 72 -2.97 12.99 -2.58
CA ASP A 72 -2.46 12.39 -1.35
C ASP A 72 -1.81 13.44 -0.42
N ILE A 73 -1.55 13.07 0.82
CA ILE A 73 -0.87 13.92 1.83
C ILE A 73 0.66 13.80 1.78
N VAL A 74 1.23 13.15 0.75
CA VAL A 74 2.67 12.97 0.58
C VAL A 74 3.19 13.55 -0.73
N ASP A 75 4.47 13.87 -0.77
CA ASP A 75 5.20 14.34 -1.94
C ASP A 75 6.59 13.65 -2.00
N PRO A 76 6.94 12.92 -3.08
CA PRO A 76 6.11 12.62 -4.25
C PRO A 76 4.96 11.64 -3.95
N GLU A 77 3.87 11.75 -4.71
CA GLU A 77 2.79 10.76 -4.69
C GLU A 77 3.22 9.44 -5.35
N PHE A 78 2.67 8.32 -4.87
CA PHE A 78 2.93 7.01 -5.48
C PHE A 78 2.14 6.87 -6.79
N ALA A 79 2.88 6.68 -7.88
CA ALA A 79 2.34 6.43 -9.20
C ALA A 79 2.77 5.05 -9.72
N LEU A 80 1.95 4.47 -10.60
CA LEU A 80 2.32 3.27 -11.33
C LEU A 80 3.32 3.64 -12.44
N ASN A 81 4.42 2.89 -12.49
CA ASN A 81 5.35 2.91 -13.59
C ASN A 81 4.71 2.31 -14.86
N SER A 82 5.34 2.50 -16.02
CA SER A 82 4.85 1.95 -17.30
C SER A 82 4.76 0.42 -17.32
N ASP A 83 5.56 -0.26 -16.51
CA ASP A 83 5.57 -1.72 -16.33
C ASP A 83 4.56 -2.21 -15.27
N ARG A 84 3.73 -1.29 -14.74
CA ARG A 84 2.72 -1.55 -13.69
C ARG A 84 3.33 -1.91 -12.33
N THR A 85 4.56 -1.50 -12.08
CA THR A 85 5.21 -1.57 -10.75
C THR A 85 5.13 -0.22 -10.02
N ILE A 86 5.49 -0.21 -8.75
CA ILE A 86 5.68 1.00 -7.95
C ILE A 86 7.15 1.02 -7.51
N SER A 87 7.81 2.17 -7.71
CA SER A 87 9.19 2.35 -7.28
C SER A 87 9.27 2.46 -5.77
N VAL A 88 10.29 1.81 -5.17
CA VAL A 88 10.63 2.05 -3.77
C VAL A 88 11.22 3.44 -3.64
N ALA A 89 10.71 4.22 -2.70
CA ALA A 89 11.19 5.58 -2.49
C ALA A 89 12.60 5.56 -1.88
N ASP A 90 13.53 6.28 -2.53
CA ASP A 90 14.89 6.43 -2.06
C ASP A 90 14.99 7.67 -1.15
N GLY A 91 15.53 7.50 0.07
CA GLY A 91 15.75 8.61 0.99
C GLY A 91 15.68 8.21 2.46
N PRO A 92 16.01 9.12 3.38
CA PRO A 92 15.89 8.86 4.81
C PRO A 92 14.42 8.69 5.22
N GLY A 93 14.18 7.80 6.19
CA GLY A 93 12.83 7.51 6.68
C GLY A 93 12.00 6.76 5.63
N PRO A 94 10.72 7.13 5.41
CA PRO A 94 9.86 6.49 4.41
C PRO A 94 10.17 6.90 2.96
N GLY A 95 11.17 7.76 2.73
CA GLY A 95 11.55 8.21 1.38
C GLY A 95 10.58 9.22 0.73
N VAL A 96 9.51 9.59 1.42
CA VAL A 96 8.54 10.61 1.01
C VAL A 96 8.38 11.68 2.08
N ALA A 97 8.08 12.91 1.66
CA ALA A 97 7.78 14.01 2.58
C ALA A 97 6.27 14.14 2.78
N VAL A 98 5.84 14.55 3.97
CA VAL A 98 4.44 14.89 4.23
C VAL A 98 4.16 16.28 3.66
N ASN A 99 3.16 16.38 2.79
CA ASN A 99 2.66 17.65 2.29
C ASN A 99 1.78 18.31 3.36
N SER A 100 2.39 19.18 4.18
CA SER A 100 1.70 19.82 5.30
C SER A 100 0.47 20.62 4.89
N LYS A 101 0.48 21.22 3.69
CA LYS A 101 -0.65 21.99 3.19
C LYS A 101 -1.88 21.11 2.96
N VAL A 102 -1.70 19.98 2.27
CA VAL A 102 -2.79 19.03 2.00
C VAL A 102 -3.24 18.35 3.29
N LEU A 103 -2.29 18.01 4.17
CA LEU A 103 -2.60 17.46 5.48
C LEU A 103 -3.48 18.42 6.29
N ASP A 104 -3.11 19.69 6.36
CA ASP A 104 -3.87 20.71 7.10
C ASP A 104 -5.28 20.91 6.49
N GLU A 105 -5.42 20.86 5.16
CA GLU A 105 -6.71 20.93 4.46
C GLU A 105 -7.68 19.80 4.84
N HIS A 106 -7.17 18.61 5.14
CA HIS A 106 -7.96 17.42 5.49
C HIS A 106 -7.96 17.08 7.00
N THR A 107 -7.33 17.91 7.83
CA THR A 107 -7.27 17.69 9.29
C THR A 107 -8.55 18.17 9.98
N LEU A 108 -9.30 17.26 10.59
CA LEU A 108 -10.52 17.60 11.36
C LEU A 108 -10.25 17.90 12.84
N ALA A 109 -9.21 17.29 13.41
CA ALA A 109 -8.82 17.47 14.80
C ALA A 109 -7.31 17.29 14.96
N ARG A 110 -6.72 18.04 15.89
CA ARG A 110 -5.29 17.97 16.20
C ARG A 110 -5.08 18.14 17.69
N GLU A 111 -4.35 17.21 18.29
CA GLU A 111 -3.90 17.28 19.67
C GLU A 111 -2.37 17.31 19.71
N VAL A 112 -1.79 18.18 20.54
CA VAL A 112 -0.35 18.30 20.71
C VAL A 112 0.00 18.10 22.17
N ILE A 113 0.62 16.96 22.46
CA ILE A 113 1.07 16.60 23.81
C ILE A 113 2.51 17.06 23.97
N ARG A 114 2.77 17.90 24.97
CA ARG A 114 4.12 18.35 25.35
C ARG A 114 4.52 17.67 26.66
N ARG A 115 5.78 17.28 26.75
CA ARG A 115 6.36 16.66 27.94
C ARG A 115 6.71 17.69 29.01
#